data_AF-A0A6J4QHS7-F1
#
_entry.id   AF-A0A6J4QHS7-F1
#
_cell.length_a   1.000
_cell.length_b   1.000
_cell.length_c   1.000
_cell.angle_alpha   90.00
_cell.angle_beta   90.00
_cell.angle_gamma   90.00
#
_symmetry.space_group_name_H-M   'P 1'
#
loop_
_entity.id
_entity.type
_entity.pdbx_description
1 polymer ?
#
loop_
_entity_poly.entity_id
_entity_poly.type
_entity_poly.pdbx_seq_one_letter_code
_entity_poly.pdbx_strand_id
1 'polypeptide(L)'
;MAFASNRDGDFEIYVIKANAPESATNRPAKLTNNKSVQDLSPDWSPDGTKIVFERNNSIVEQVYLMKADGTRQKQLSDGMTREGQPSFSPDGKSISFLSFQDGNAEVFQMAADGTNRENLTDNAAFDAQPSWQPLP
;
A
#
# COMPACT_ATOMS: atom_id res chain seq x y z
N MET A 1 4.02 -11.44 7.26
CA MET A 1 4.27 -9.99 7.39
C MET A 1 4.84 -9.48 6.07
N ALA A 2 4.34 -8.36 5.55
CA ALA A 2 4.98 -7.62 4.46
C ALA A 2 5.69 -6.39 5.05
N PHE A 3 6.78 -5.96 4.42
CA PHE A 3 7.55 -4.79 4.85
C PHE A 3 8.41 -4.27 3.69
N ALA A 4 8.74 -2.98 3.71
CA ALA A 4 9.69 -2.39 2.76
C ALA A 4 11.13 -2.53 3.27
N SER A 5 12.10 -2.78 2.38
CA SER A 5 13.52 -2.89 2.75
C SER A 5 14.41 -2.43 1.59
N ASN A 6 15.47 -1.69 1.90
CA ASN A 6 16.46 -1.20 0.93
C ASN A 6 17.73 -2.05 0.85
N ARG A 7 17.64 -3.32 1.25
CA ARG A 7 18.79 -4.23 1.42
C ARG A 7 19.60 -4.48 0.13
N ASP A 8 19.05 -4.10 -1.01
CA ASP A 8 19.62 -4.29 -2.34
C ASP A 8 19.77 -2.98 -3.15
N GLY A 9 19.65 -1.83 -2.49
CA GLY A 9 20.00 -0.51 -3.04
C GLY A 9 18.81 0.43 -3.25
N ASP A 10 17.59 -0.09 -3.31
CA ASP A 10 16.32 0.63 -3.40
C ASP A 10 15.26 -0.03 -2.51
N PHE A 11 14.29 0.76 -2.03
CA PHE A 11 13.22 0.23 -1.18
C PHE A 11 12.26 -0.63 -2.01
N GLU A 12 12.08 -1.86 -1.55
CA GLU A 12 11.28 -2.86 -2.24
C GLU A 12 10.43 -3.62 -1.21
N ILE A 13 9.31 -4.21 -1.65
CA ILE A 13 8.42 -4.99 -0.78
C ILE A 13 8.96 -6.41 -0.61
N TYR A 14 9.12 -6.80 0.64
CA TYR A 14 9.49 -8.13 1.07
C TYR A 14 8.39 -8.75 1.93
N VAL A 15 8.32 -10.08 1.92
CA VAL A 15 7.47 -10.85 2.83
C VAL A 15 8.30 -11.86 3.62
N ILE A 16 7.93 -12.03 4.88
CA ILE A 16 8.51 -13.04 5.77
C ILE A 16 7.38 -13.73 6.55
N LYS A 17 7.56 -15.04 6.82
CA LYS A 17 6.65 -15.80 7.67
C LYS A 17 6.88 -15.40 9.12
N ALA A 18 5.96 -14.65 9.71
CA ALA A 18 6.13 -14.15 11.08
C ALA A 18 6.19 -15.28 12.13
N ASN A 19 5.50 -16.41 11.86
CA ASN A 19 5.39 -17.54 12.78
C ASN A 19 6.12 -18.79 12.27
N ALA A 20 7.25 -18.61 11.58
CA ALA A 20 8.07 -19.74 11.18
C ALA A 20 8.62 -20.47 12.43
N PRO A 21 8.65 -21.81 12.45
CA PRO A 21 9.34 -22.55 13.51
C PRO A 21 10.80 -22.08 13.62
N GLU A 22 11.37 -22.06 14.83
CA GLU A 22 12.76 -21.62 15.06
C GLU A 22 13.78 -22.43 14.24
N SER A 23 13.44 -23.68 13.89
CA SER A 23 14.26 -24.56 13.06
C SER A 23 14.17 -24.26 11.56
N ALA A 24 13.24 -23.41 11.12
CA ALA A 24 13.07 -23.06 9.73
C ALA A 24 13.98 -21.88 9.34
N THR A 25 14.60 -21.97 8.17
CA THR A 25 15.27 -20.82 7.56
C THR A 25 14.23 -19.78 7.13
N ASN A 26 13.96 -18.81 8.00
CA ASN A 26 12.95 -17.77 7.78
C ASN A 26 13.53 -16.59 7.00
N ARG A 27 13.83 -16.80 5.71
CA ARG A 27 14.40 -15.76 4.84
C ARG A 27 13.29 -14.93 4.19
N PRO A 28 13.39 -13.58 4.22
CA PRO A 28 12.47 -12.74 3.47
C PRO A 28 12.53 -13.01 1.96
N ALA A 29 11.36 -13.08 1.32
CA ALA A 29 11.22 -13.15 -0.13
C ALA A 29 10.94 -11.74 -0.68
N LYS A 30 11.69 -11.33 -1.71
CA LYS A 30 11.47 -10.06 -2.42
C LYS A 30 10.27 -10.22 -3.37
N LEU A 31 9.29 -9.32 -3.32
CA LEU A 31 8.09 -9.35 -4.17
C LEU A 31 8.11 -8.32 -5.31
N THR A 32 8.82 -7.22 -5.13
CA THR A 32 8.98 -6.17 -6.15
C THR A 32 10.44 -6.06 -6.56
N ASN A 33 10.74 -5.59 -7.77
CA ASN A 33 12.12 -5.45 -8.24
C ASN A 33 12.21 -4.39 -9.36
N ASN A 34 11.71 -3.19 -9.07
CA ASN A 34 11.51 -2.15 -10.07
C ASN A 34 12.58 -1.08 -9.93
N LYS A 35 13.49 -1.02 -10.91
CA LYS A 35 14.58 -0.04 -10.91
C LYS A 35 14.04 1.38 -10.93
N SER A 36 14.73 2.26 -10.21
CA SER A 36 14.49 3.72 -10.21
C SER A 36 13.14 4.15 -9.62
N VAL A 37 12.46 3.25 -8.92
CA VAL A 37 11.31 3.56 -8.07
C VAL A 37 11.55 2.96 -6.69
N GLN A 38 10.80 3.45 -5.69
CA GLN A 38 10.80 2.90 -4.35
C GLN A 38 9.41 2.37 -4.04
N ASP A 39 9.31 1.13 -3.59
CA ASP A 39 8.07 0.51 -3.13
C ASP A 39 8.03 0.49 -1.59
N LEU A 40 7.00 1.11 -1.02
CA LEU A 40 6.87 1.46 0.39
C LEU A 40 5.47 1.11 0.92
N SER A 41 5.31 1.22 2.25
CA SER A 41 4.01 1.17 2.93
C SER A 41 3.07 0.01 2.52
N PRO A 42 3.54 -1.26 2.51
CA PRO A 42 2.68 -2.37 2.10
C PRO A 42 1.63 -2.71 3.16
N ASP A 43 0.42 -3.05 2.73
CA ASP A 43 -0.65 -3.61 3.56
C ASP A 43 -1.29 -4.84 2.93
N TRP A 44 -1.65 -5.81 3.75
CA TRP A 44 -2.24 -7.07 3.30
C TRP A 44 -3.75 -6.95 3.16
N SER A 45 -4.32 -7.56 2.11
CA SER A 45 -5.75 -7.82 2.12
C SER A 45 -6.09 -8.80 3.26
N PRO A 46 -7.28 -8.69 3.89
CA PRO A 46 -7.68 -9.55 5.02
C PRO A 46 -7.69 -11.04 4.70
N ASP A 47 -7.93 -11.40 3.43
CA ASP A 47 -7.90 -12.78 2.93
C ASP A 47 -6.48 -13.29 2.61
N GLY A 48 -5.46 -12.43 2.73
CA GLY A 48 -4.07 -12.76 2.44
C GLY A 48 -3.76 -13.00 0.96
N THR A 49 -4.64 -12.64 0.03
CA THR A 49 -4.44 -12.91 -1.40
C THR A 49 -3.78 -11.78 -2.17
N LYS A 50 -3.79 -10.57 -1.63
CA LYS A 50 -3.28 -9.35 -2.26
C LYS A 50 -2.50 -8.48 -1.28
N ILE A 51 -1.68 -7.61 -1.85
CA ILE A 51 -0.95 -6.57 -1.14
C ILE A 51 -1.20 -5.25 -1.87
N VAL A 52 -1.61 -4.22 -1.14
CA VAL A 52 -1.60 -2.83 -1.61
C VAL A 52 -0.33 -2.16 -1.11
N PHE A 53 0.27 -1.28 -1.89
CA PHE A 53 1.53 -0.62 -1.54
C PHE A 53 1.65 0.71 -2.27
N GLU A 54 2.58 1.53 -1.80
CA GLU A 54 2.94 2.80 -2.41
C GLU A 54 4.14 2.59 -3.34
N ARG A 55 4.10 3.18 -4.55
CA ARG A 55 5.24 3.28 -5.46
C ARG A 55 5.61 4.75 -5.67
N ASN A 56 6.86 5.10 -5.35
CA ASN A 56 7.41 6.44 -5.48
C ASN A 56 8.47 6.49 -6.58
N ASN A 57 8.27 7.30 -7.62
CA ASN A 57 9.22 7.48 -8.72
C ASN A 57 10.08 8.75 -8.59
N SER A 58 10.20 9.32 -7.38
CA SER A 58 10.83 10.61 -7.05
C SER A 58 10.07 11.86 -7.50
N ILE A 59 8.98 11.71 -8.25
CA ILE A 59 8.13 12.82 -8.70
C ILE A 59 6.75 12.71 -8.04
N VAL A 60 6.15 11.52 -8.12
CA VAL A 60 4.85 11.20 -7.53
C VAL A 60 4.88 9.83 -6.85
N GLU A 61 4.23 9.77 -5.69
CA GLU A 61 3.79 8.53 -5.05
C GLU A 61 2.44 8.12 -5.63
N GLN A 62 2.24 6.83 -5.83
CA GLN A 62 1.01 6.26 -6.37
C GLN A 62 0.64 4.97 -5.63
N VAL A 63 -0.66 4.66 -5.56
CA VAL A 63 -1.18 3.44 -4.94
C VAL A 63 -1.19 2.31 -5.96
N TYR A 64 -0.55 1.20 -5.61
CA TYR A 64 -0.45 -0.01 -6.42
C TYR A 64 -1.01 -1.23 -5.68
N LEU A 65 -1.50 -2.19 -6.46
CA LEU A 65 -2.02 -3.48 -5.99
C LEU A 65 -1.27 -4.61 -6.67
N MET A 66 -0.97 -5.67 -5.93
CA MET A 66 -0.43 -6.92 -6.48
C MET A 66 -1.04 -8.14 -5.80
N LYS A 67 -0.83 -9.31 -6.41
CA LYS A 67 -1.06 -10.59 -5.73
C LYS A 67 -0.02 -10.80 -4.64
N ALA A 68 -0.37 -11.64 -3.66
CA ALA A 68 0.51 -12.05 -2.55
C ALA A 68 1.86 -12.64 -2.99
N ASP A 69 1.95 -13.16 -4.22
CA ASP A 69 3.16 -13.71 -4.83
C ASP A 69 4.01 -12.66 -5.58
N GLY A 70 3.63 -11.38 -5.53
CA GLY A 70 4.31 -10.28 -6.22
C GLY A 70 3.87 -10.06 -7.67
N THR A 71 3.04 -10.94 -8.23
CA THR A 71 2.59 -10.85 -9.62
C THR A 71 1.41 -9.89 -9.80
N ARG A 72 1.14 -9.52 -11.06
CA ARG A 72 0.00 -8.66 -11.46
C ARG A 72 -0.05 -7.31 -10.74
N GLN A 73 1.10 -6.66 -10.63
CA GLN A 73 1.18 -5.29 -10.15
C GLN A 73 0.34 -4.37 -11.06
N LYS A 74 -0.56 -3.59 -10.47
CA LYS A 74 -1.48 -2.67 -11.15
C LYS A 74 -1.53 -1.36 -10.36
N GLN A 75 -1.36 -0.23 -11.03
CA GLN A 75 -1.65 1.08 -10.43
C GLN A 75 -3.17 1.25 -10.26
N LEU A 76 -3.61 1.68 -9.07
CA LEU A 76 -5.02 1.95 -8.77
C LEU A 76 -5.34 3.44 -8.84
N SER A 77 -4.39 4.29 -8.47
CA SER A 77 -4.49 5.76 -8.53
C SER A 77 -4.29 6.31 -9.95
N ASP A 78 -4.68 7.58 -10.17
CA ASP A 78 -4.76 8.17 -11.52
C ASP A 78 -3.44 8.74 -12.08
N GLY A 79 -2.38 8.83 -11.27
CA GLY A 79 -1.08 9.35 -11.70
C GLY A 79 -0.94 10.87 -11.66
N MET A 80 -1.97 11.61 -11.24
CA MET A 80 -1.99 13.08 -11.34
C MET A 80 -1.58 13.78 -10.05
N THR A 81 -1.83 13.17 -8.89
CA THR A 81 -1.51 13.73 -7.57
C THR A 81 -0.68 12.76 -6.74
N ARG A 82 0.02 13.26 -5.72
CA ARG A 82 0.78 12.40 -4.81
C ARG A 82 -0.21 11.60 -3.96
N GLU A 83 -0.11 10.28 -4.03
CA GLU A 83 -1.04 9.36 -3.38
C GLU A 83 -0.28 8.19 -2.74
N GLY A 84 -0.49 7.96 -1.45
CA GLY A 84 0.36 7.02 -0.70
C GLY A 84 -0.27 6.50 0.59
N GLN A 85 0.53 5.72 1.33
CA GLN A 85 0.12 5.07 2.59
C GLN A 85 -1.23 4.32 2.52
N PRO A 86 -1.41 3.41 1.54
CA PRO A 86 -2.69 2.72 1.38
C PRO A 86 -2.92 1.68 2.48
N SER A 87 -4.18 1.43 2.83
CA SER A 87 -4.58 0.35 3.73
C SER A 87 -5.91 -0.28 3.32
N PHE A 88 -6.00 -1.61 3.41
CA PHE A 88 -7.25 -2.33 3.18
C PHE A 88 -8.24 -2.15 4.33
N SER A 89 -9.52 -2.05 3.98
CA SER A 89 -10.60 -2.21 4.95
C SER A 89 -10.62 -3.65 5.52
N PRO A 90 -11.16 -3.87 6.73
CA PRO A 90 -11.15 -5.19 7.38
C PRO A 90 -11.99 -6.24 6.63
N ASP A 91 -12.96 -5.79 5.83
CA ASP A 91 -13.75 -6.65 4.94
C ASP A 91 -13.12 -6.84 3.55
N GLY A 92 -11.99 -6.18 3.27
CA GLY A 92 -11.23 -6.28 2.03
C GLY A 92 -11.88 -5.63 0.81
N LYS A 93 -12.99 -4.91 0.99
CA LYS A 93 -13.74 -4.31 -0.13
C LYS A 93 -13.25 -2.93 -0.53
N SER A 94 -12.58 -2.23 0.36
CA SER A 94 -12.12 -0.87 0.16
C SER A 94 -10.66 -0.71 0.49
N ILE A 95 -10.07 0.36 -0.03
CA ILE A 95 -8.72 0.82 0.27
C ILE A 95 -8.84 2.29 0.69
N SER A 96 -8.32 2.64 1.87
CA SER A 96 -8.05 4.03 2.24
C SER A 96 -6.63 4.42 1.82
N PHE A 97 -6.42 5.69 1.51
CA PHE A 97 -5.10 6.23 1.14
C PHE A 97 -5.06 7.73 1.35
N LEU A 98 -3.86 8.31 1.39
CA LEU A 98 -3.68 9.77 1.45
C LEU A 98 -3.57 10.34 0.04
N SER A 99 -4.19 11.50 -0.20
CA SER A 99 -4.04 12.25 -1.44
C SER A 99 -3.71 13.71 -1.15
N PHE A 100 -2.83 14.30 -1.98
CA PHE A 100 -2.39 15.69 -1.86
C PHE A 100 -2.87 16.53 -3.05
N GLN A 101 -4.17 16.70 -3.22
CA GLN A 101 -4.74 17.36 -4.41
C GLN A 101 -4.69 18.90 -4.35
N ASP A 102 -4.77 19.46 -3.16
CA ASP A 102 -5.02 20.90 -2.90
C ASP A 102 -3.99 21.54 -1.96
N GLY A 103 -2.92 20.81 -1.62
CA GLY A 103 -1.77 21.32 -0.87
C GLY A 103 -1.68 20.82 0.58
N ASN A 104 -2.71 20.15 1.08
CA ASN A 104 -2.71 19.35 2.31
C ASN A 104 -2.94 17.87 1.99
N ALA A 105 -2.71 16.99 2.97
CA ALA A 105 -3.08 15.58 2.86
C ALA A 105 -4.54 15.41 3.28
N GLU A 106 -5.29 14.67 2.49
CA GLU A 106 -6.65 14.26 2.77
C GLU A 106 -6.77 12.73 2.71
N VAL A 107 -7.70 12.18 3.49
CA VAL A 107 -8.00 10.75 3.49
C VAL A 107 -9.04 10.45 2.42
N PHE A 108 -8.63 9.67 1.43
CA PHE A 108 -9.49 9.15 0.39
C PHE A 108 -9.81 7.68 0.61
N GLN A 109 -10.89 7.23 0.00
CA GLN A 109 -11.28 5.83 -0.11
C GLN A 109 -11.57 5.47 -1.57
N MET A 110 -11.31 4.22 -1.93
CA MET A 110 -11.76 3.61 -3.19
C MET A 110 -12.14 2.15 -2.96
N ALA A 111 -12.86 1.56 -3.90
CA ALA A 111 -13.06 0.12 -3.95
C ALA A 111 -11.73 -0.62 -4.19
N ALA A 112 -11.62 -1.85 -3.71
CA ALA A 112 -10.39 -2.66 -3.79
C ALA A 112 -9.91 -2.96 -5.22
N ASP A 113 -10.72 -2.69 -6.25
CA ASP A 113 -10.34 -2.80 -7.66
C ASP A 113 -9.85 -1.48 -8.30
N GLY A 114 -9.91 -0.38 -7.54
CA GLY A 114 -9.54 0.98 -7.92
C GLY A 114 -10.73 1.86 -8.36
N THR A 115 -11.96 1.36 -8.33
CA THR A 115 -13.16 2.14 -8.71
C THR A 115 -13.75 2.93 -7.54
N ASN A 116 -14.73 3.79 -7.81
CA ASN A 116 -15.51 4.52 -6.79
C ASN A 116 -14.64 5.30 -5.79
N ARG A 117 -13.73 6.12 -6.31
CA ARG A 117 -12.90 7.01 -5.50
C ARG A 117 -13.74 8.13 -4.86
N GLU A 118 -13.55 8.36 -3.58
CA GLU A 118 -14.25 9.37 -2.78
C GLU A 118 -13.29 10.02 -1.77
N ASN A 119 -13.47 11.31 -1.50
CA ASN A 119 -12.76 12.01 -0.43
C ASN A 119 -13.55 11.92 0.89
N LEU A 120 -12.93 11.45 1.97
CA LEU A 120 -13.58 11.28 3.28
C LEU A 120 -13.31 12.44 4.23
N THR A 121 -12.24 13.19 4.04
CA THR A 121 -11.91 14.40 4.80
C THR A 121 -11.76 15.53 3.79
N ASP A 122 -12.61 16.54 3.86
CA ASP A 122 -12.58 17.68 2.94
C ASP A 122 -12.54 18.95 3.77
N ASN A 123 -11.34 19.30 4.25
CA ASN A 123 -11.16 20.47 5.11
C ASN A 123 -9.74 21.00 5.04
N ALA A 124 -9.53 22.28 5.39
CA ALA A 124 -8.23 22.93 5.22
C ALA A 124 -7.08 22.40 6.12
N ALA A 125 -7.31 21.37 6.95
CA ALA A 125 -6.31 20.79 7.84
C ALA A 125 -5.60 19.58 7.21
N PHE A 126 -4.48 19.18 7.80
CA PHE A 126 -3.76 17.98 7.39
C PHE A 126 -4.38 16.76 8.07
N ASP A 127 -4.97 15.85 7.30
CA ASP A 127 -5.52 14.59 7.77
C ASP A 127 -4.67 13.41 7.28
N ALA A 128 -4.23 12.57 8.22
CA ALA A 128 -3.29 11.49 7.91
C ALA A 128 -3.47 10.26 8.81
N GLN A 129 -2.83 9.16 8.40
CA GLN A 129 -2.77 7.89 9.16
C GLN A 129 -4.14 7.29 9.49
N PRO A 130 -5.02 7.07 8.49
CA PRO A 130 -6.30 6.41 8.72
C PRO A 130 -6.06 4.99 9.27
N SER A 131 -6.89 4.58 10.23
CA SER A 131 -6.85 3.23 10.78
C SER A 131 -8.24 2.63 10.75
N TRP A 132 -8.36 1.47 10.12
CA TRP A 132 -9.60 0.71 10.13
C TRP A 132 -9.78 -0.04 11.45
N GLN A 133 -10.99 0.03 12.02
CA GLN A 133 -11.40 -0.85 13.10
C GLN A 133 -12.58 -1.71 12.65
N PRO A 134 -12.54 -3.04 12.86
CA PRO A 134 -13.75 -3.86 12.77
C PRO A 134 -14.70 -3.44 13.89
N LEU A 135 -15.96 -3.14 13.56
CA LEU A 135 -17.00 -3.01 14.58
C LEU A 135 -17.49 -4.42 14.99
N PRO A 136 -17.76 -4.66 16.29
CA PRO A 136 -18.26 -5.93 16.80
C PRO A 136 -19.67 -6.29 16.30
#